data_AF-A0A0L8MBW0-F1
#
_entry.id   AF-A0A0L8MBW0-F1
#
_cell.length_a   1.000
_cell.length_b   1.000
_cell.length_c   1.000
_cell.angle_alpha   90.00
_cell.angle_beta   90.00
_cell.angle_gamma   90.00
#
_symmetry.space_group_name_H-M   'P 1'
#
loop_
_entity.id
_entity.type
_entity.pdbx_description
1 polymer ?
#
loop_
_entity_poly.entity_id
_entity_poly.type
_entity_poly.pdbx_seq_one_letter_code
_entity_poly.pdbx_strand_id
1 'polypeptide(L)'
;MEIGAIVIAVAGVAGTLGGALLTQRGAERAKRREIELVRAHDAVRENQVLRRTCYTDLNRDARQFTTALNRHLHTLRERGVEDADRAALDAAKDAFRDRYSEAQMIAPGPVLAPATLVHHALTAVYGQVKRLERGMPEAGESAESAAEAQQAIWVPLREMRAAMRADLGVG
;
A
#
# COMPACT_ATOMS: atom_id res chain seq x y z
N MET A 1 28.50 -51.93 -53.86
CA MET A 1 27.24 -51.19 -53.64
C MET A 1 26.81 -51.11 -52.16
N GLU A 2 27.51 -51.76 -51.22
CA GLU A 2 27.08 -51.79 -49.80
C GLU A 2 27.44 -50.55 -48.98
N ILE A 3 28.59 -49.93 -49.26
CA ILE A 3 29.08 -48.75 -48.52
C ILE A 3 28.12 -47.55 -48.67
N GLY A 4 27.56 -47.34 -49.87
CA GLY A 4 26.61 -46.25 -50.13
C GLY A 4 25.30 -46.38 -49.35
N ALA A 5 24.78 -47.61 -49.20
CA ALA A 5 23.55 -47.87 -48.47
C ALA A 5 23.69 -47.61 -46.96
N ILE A 6 24.84 -48.00 -46.37
CA ILE A 6 25.14 -47.74 -44.95
C ILE A 6 25.26 -46.24 -44.68
N VAL A 7 25.92 -45.48 -45.57
CA VAL A 7 26.08 -44.04 -45.44
C VAL A 7 24.72 -43.32 -45.47
N ILE A 8 23.82 -43.73 -46.38
CA ILE A 8 22.47 -43.15 -46.47
C ILE A 8 21.65 -43.45 -45.20
N ALA A 9 21.71 -44.69 -44.69
CA ALA A 9 21.00 -45.08 -43.48
C ALA A 9 21.46 -44.28 -42.25
N VAL A 10 22.77 -44.11 -42.06
CA VAL A 10 23.34 -43.33 -40.96
C VAL A 10 22.97 -41.85 -41.08
N ALA A 11 23.02 -41.29 -42.30
CA ALA A 11 22.64 -39.90 -42.54
C ALA A 11 21.15 -39.65 -42.22
N GLY A 12 20.25 -40.57 -42.55
CA GLY A 12 18.83 -40.48 -42.23
C GLY A 12 18.53 -40.50 -40.73
N VAL A 13 19.19 -41.40 -39.99
CA VAL A 13 19.04 -41.50 -38.52
C VAL A 13 19.64 -40.27 -37.84
N ALA A 14 20.84 -39.84 -38.26
CA ALA A 14 21.48 -38.63 -37.74
C ALA A 14 20.65 -37.36 -38.01
N GLY A 15 20.06 -37.23 -39.20
CA GLY A 15 19.16 -36.13 -39.54
C GLY A 15 17.88 -36.12 -38.69
N THR A 16 17.30 -37.29 -38.43
CA THR A 16 16.08 -37.41 -37.62
C THR A 16 16.35 -37.10 -36.14
N LEU A 17 17.41 -37.65 -35.56
CA LEU A 17 17.81 -37.38 -34.17
C LEU A 17 18.24 -35.92 -33.99
N GLY A 18 19.02 -35.37 -34.92
CA GLY A 18 19.42 -33.96 -34.92
C GLY A 18 18.22 -33.01 -35.03
N GLY A 19 17.29 -33.29 -35.94
CA GLY A 19 16.04 -32.53 -36.09
C GLY A 19 15.15 -32.58 -34.85
N ALA A 20 15.01 -33.76 -34.22
CA ALA A 20 14.25 -33.93 -33.00
C ALA A 20 14.86 -33.15 -31.82
N LEU A 21 16.18 -33.21 -31.63
CA LEU A 21 16.90 -32.46 -30.58
C LEU A 21 16.80 -30.94 -30.76
N LEU A 22 16.93 -30.44 -31.99
CA LEU A 22 16.78 -29.02 -32.30
C LEU A 22 15.35 -28.53 -32.04
N THR A 23 14.35 -29.32 -32.46
CA THR A 23 12.94 -29.02 -32.22
C THR A 23 12.61 -29.04 -30.72
N GLN A 24 13.10 -30.04 -29.99
CA GLN A 24 12.91 -30.17 -28.54
C GLN A 24 13.51 -28.98 -27.79
N ARG A 25 14.75 -28.57 -28.12
CA ARG A 25 15.37 -27.38 -27.49
C ARG A 25 14.66 -26.08 -27.86
N GLY A 26 14.13 -25.97 -29.07
CA GLY A 26 13.29 -24.85 -29.49
C GLY A 26 12.01 -24.77 -28.65
N ALA A 27 11.31 -25.90 -28.49
CA ALA A 27 10.10 -26.01 -27.70
C ALA A 27 10.34 -25.71 -26.20
N GLU A 28 11.44 -26.21 -25.63
CA GLU A 28 11.81 -25.90 -24.23
C GLU A 28 12.09 -24.41 -24.01
N ARG A 29 12.78 -23.73 -24.95
CA ARG A 29 13.03 -22.29 -24.88
C ARG A 29 11.75 -21.47 -25.02
N ALA A 30 10.86 -21.85 -25.93
CA ALA A 30 9.56 -21.20 -26.09
C ALA A 30 8.70 -21.34 -24.82
N LYS A 31 8.62 -22.56 -24.27
CA LYS A 31 7.90 -22.83 -23.03
C LYS A 31 8.46 -22.06 -21.82
N ARG A 32 9.78 -21.92 -21.71
CA ARG A 32 10.40 -21.11 -20.64
C ARG A 32 10.01 -19.64 -20.76
N ARG A 33 10.04 -19.07 -21.96
CA ARG A 33 9.62 -17.67 -22.19
C ARG A 33 8.15 -17.46 -21.87
N GLU A 34 7.29 -18.40 -22.25
CA GLU A 34 5.86 -18.34 -21.91
C GLU A 34 5.65 -18.33 -20.39
N ILE A 35 6.32 -19.22 -19.66
CA ILE A 35 6.28 -19.26 -18.19
C ILE A 35 6.80 -17.95 -17.59
N GLU A 36 7.88 -17.37 -18.12
CA GLU A 36 8.42 -16.09 -17.65
C GLU A 36 7.43 -14.93 -17.87
N LEU A 37 6.77 -14.88 -19.02
CA LEU A 37 5.76 -13.87 -19.32
C LEU A 37 4.55 -13.97 -18.39
N VAL A 38 4.07 -15.20 -18.15
CA VAL A 38 2.95 -15.45 -17.21
C VAL A 38 3.35 -15.01 -15.80
N ARG A 39 4.54 -15.40 -15.32
CA ARG A 39 5.02 -15.00 -13.99
C ARG A 39 5.18 -13.49 -13.85
N ALA A 40 5.69 -12.81 -14.87
CA ALA A 40 5.81 -11.36 -14.85
C ALA A 40 4.43 -10.68 -14.80
N HIS A 41 3.46 -11.20 -15.56
CA HIS A 41 2.09 -10.72 -15.52
C HIS A 41 1.45 -10.92 -14.14
N ASP A 42 1.61 -12.11 -13.56
CA ASP A 42 1.09 -12.44 -12.23
C ASP A 42 1.71 -11.54 -11.15
N ALA A 43 3.03 -11.30 -11.19
CA ALA A 43 3.71 -10.42 -10.26
C ALA A 43 3.20 -8.96 -10.33
N VAL A 44 2.94 -8.44 -11.53
CA VAL A 44 2.35 -7.10 -11.71
C VAL A 44 0.94 -7.05 -11.14
N ARG A 45 0.14 -8.09 -11.40
CA ARG A 45 -1.23 -8.22 -10.91
C ARG A 45 -1.27 -8.27 -9.38
N GLU A 46 -0.45 -9.11 -8.77
CA GLU A 46 -0.31 -9.25 -7.32
C GLU A 46 0.13 -7.93 -6.68
N ASN A 47 1.12 -7.25 -7.25
CA ASN A 47 1.58 -5.95 -6.75
C ASN A 47 0.45 -4.90 -6.79
N GLN A 48 -0.35 -4.87 -7.85
CA GLN A 48 -1.49 -3.96 -7.97
C GLN A 48 -2.57 -4.27 -6.93
N VAL A 49 -2.85 -5.55 -6.66
CA VAL A 49 -3.82 -5.96 -5.62
C VAL A 49 -3.31 -5.55 -4.24
N LEU A 50 -2.04 -5.83 -3.92
CA LEU A 50 -1.40 -5.45 -2.67
C LEU A 50 -1.49 -3.94 -2.42
N ARG A 51 -1.12 -3.13 -3.42
CA ARG A 51 -1.22 -1.66 -3.34
C ARG A 51 -2.66 -1.21 -3.12
N ARG A 52 -3.63 -1.76 -3.87
CA ARG A 52 -5.03 -1.38 -3.76
C ARG A 52 -5.59 -1.67 -2.37
N THR A 53 -5.27 -2.83 -1.79
CA THR A 53 -5.66 -3.19 -0.42
C THR A 53 -5.01 -2.24 0.59
N CYS A 54 -3.68 -2.07 0.51
CA CYS A 54 -2.92 -1.17 1.37
C CYS A 54 -3.48 0.27 1.36
N TYR A 55 -3.76 0.83 0.18
CA TYR A 55 -4.29 2.19 0.06
C TYR A 55 -5.71 2.31 0.58
N THR A 56 -6.54 1.29 0.37
CA THR A 56 -7.91 1.27 0.88
C THR A 56 -7.92 1.30 2.40
N ASP A 57 -7.10 0.44 3.00
CA ASP A 57 -6.97 0.34 4.46
C ASP A 57 -6.36 1.61 5.07
N LEU A 58 -5.27 2.14 4.50
CA LEU A 58 -4.66 3.37 4.98
C LEU A 58 -5.63 4.55 4.93
N ASN A 59 -6.34 4.74 3.81
CA ASN A 59 -7.31 5.84 3.68
C ASN A 59 -8.53 5.66 4.60
N ARG A 60 -8.97 4.41 4.86
CA ARG A 60 -10.04 4.12 5.83
C ARG A 60 -9.60 4.51 7.24
N ASP A 61 -8.44 4.02 7.67
CA ASP A 61 -8.01 4.16 9.06
C ASP A 61 -7.58 5.60 9.38
N ALA A 62 -7.02 6.32 8.39
CA ALA A 62 -6.76 7.77 8.53
C ALA A 62 -8.07 8.57 8.75
N ARG A 63 -9.15 8.21 8.06
CA ARG A 63 -10.47 8.83 8.25
C ARG A 63 -11.08 8.44 9.60
N GLN A 64 -10.96 7.18 10.00
CA GLN A 64 -11.43 6.73 11.31
C GLN A 64 -10.71 7.46 12.45
N PHE A 65 -9.39 7.65 12.33
CA PHE A 65 -8.64 8.42 13.32
C PHE A 65 -9.06 9.89 13.34
N THR A 66 -9.29 10.51 12.18
CA THR A 66 -9.84 11.87 12.08
C THR A 66 -11.20 11.99 12.79
N THR A 67 -12.10 11.03 12.55
CA THR A 67 -13.42 10.97 13.21
C THR A 67 -13.29 10.77 14.72
N ALA A 68 -12.38 9.90 15.17
CA ALA A 68 -12.12 9.67 16.58
C ALA A 68 -11.62 10.94 17.28
N LEU A 69 -10.70 11.69 16.66
CA LEU A 69 -10.24 12.99 17.15
C LEU A 69 -11.40 13.98 17.30
N ASN A 70 -12.26 14.09 16.27
CA ASN A 70 -13.41 14.98 16.30
C ASN A 70 -14.37 14.62 17.46
N ARG A 71 -14.73 13.34 17.59
CA ARG A 71 -15.60 12.84 18.67
C ARG A 71 -15.00 13.10 20.06
N HIS A 72 -13.69 12.89 20.20
CA HIS A 72 -12.98 13.12 21.46
C HIS A 72 -12.99 14.60 21.85
N LEU A 73 -12.75 15.49 20.90
CA LEU A 73 -12.84 16.94 21.10
C LEU A 73 -14.25 17.39 21.51
N HIS A 74 -15.29 16.82 20.91
CA HIS A 74 -16.67 17.07 21.33
C HIS A 74 -16.91 16.62 22.78
N THR A 75 -16.50 15.40 23.11
CA THR A 75 -16.67 14.84 24.45
C THR A 75 -15.95 15.66 25.52
N LEU A 76 -14.71 16.09 25.22
CA LEU A 76 -13.90 16.95 26.09
C LEU A 76 -14.60 18.28 26.41
N ARG A 77 -15.37 18.84 25.46
CA ARG A 77 -16.09 20.11 25.64
C ARG A 77 -17.40 19.97 26.44
N GLU A 78 -18.10 18.86 26.29
CA GLU A 78 -19.46 18.71 26.83
C GLU A 78 -19.51 18.13 28.24
N ARG A 79 -18.79 17.04 28.49
CA ARG A 79 -19.02 16.20 29.69
C ARG A 79 -17.74 15.64 30.33
N GLY A 80 -16.57 15.99 29.80
CA GLY A 80 -15.30 15.37 30.19
C GLY A 80 -15.10 13.99 29.56
N VAL A 81 -13.84 13.55 29.51
CA VAL A 81 -13.43 12.34 28.78
C VAL A 81 -13.29 11.15 29.74
N GLU A 82 -14.07 10.10 29.49
CA GLU A 82 -14.01 8.82 30.20
C GLU A 82 -12.96 7.88 29.60
N ASP A 83 -12.60 6.82 30.33
CA ASP A 83 -11.58 5.85 29.89
C ASP A 83 -11.95 5.15 28.58
N ALA A 84 -13.23 4.89 28.35
CA ALA A 84 -13.72 4.31 27.10
C ALA A 84 -13.49 5.24 25.90
N ASP A 85 -13.66 6.56 26.08
CA ASP A 85 -13.41 7.56 25.04
C ASP A 85 -11.90 7.65 24.73
N ARG A 86 -11.05 7.61 25.77
CA ARG A 86 -9.57 7.55 25.61
C ARG A 86 -9.14 6.30 24.85
N ALA A 87 -9.64 5.14 25.25
CA ALA A 87 -9.33 3.87 24.61
C ALA A 87 -9.76 3.85 23.13
N ALA A 88 -10.93 4.41 22.80
CA ALA A 88 -11.40 4.48 21.42
C ALA A 88 -10.48 5.37 20.55
N LEU A 89 -10.03 6.52 21.06
CA LEU A 89 -9.09 7.38 20.36
C LEU A 89 -7.73 6.70 20.16
N ASP A 90 -7.19 6.09 21.21
CA ASP A 90 -5.89 5.42 21.18
C ASP A 90 -5.91 4.20 20.23
N ALA A 91 -7.00 3.43 20.22
CA ALA A 91 -7.18 2.33 19.27
C ALA A 91 -7.21 2.80 17.81
N ALA A 92 -7.88 3.92 17.53
CA ALA A 92 -7.90 4.50 16.18
C ALA A 92 -6.52 5.01 15.74
N LYS A 93 -5.75 5.62 16.66
CA LYS A 93 -4.35 6.01 16.42
C LYS A 93 -3.50 4.80 16.08
N ASP A 94 -3.58 3.74 16.87
CA ASP A 94 -2.75 2.56 16.71
C ASP A 94 -3.08 1.80 15.42
N ALA A 95 -4.36 1.64 15.09
CA ALA A 95 -4.79 1.07 13.81
C ALA A 95 -4.21 1.86 12.62
N PHE A 96 -4.32 3.19 12.61
CA PHE A 96 -3.74 4.03 11.57
C PHE A 96 -2.21 3.91 11.51
N ARG A 97 -1.52 3.92 12.66
CA ARG A 97 -0.06 3.77 12.72
C ARG A 97 0.41 2.44 12.11
N ASP A 98 -0.31 1.37 12.39
CA ASP A 98 0.01 0.04 11.87
C ASP A 98 -0.19 -0.01 10.34
N ARG A 99 -1.30 0.54 9.82
CA ARG A 99 -1.51 0.65 8.36
C ARG A 99 -0.49 1.56 7.69
N TYR A 100 -0.09 2.65 8.34
CA TYR A 100 0.93 3.56 7.80
C TYR A 100 2.30 2.88 7.71
N SER A 101 2.66 2.07 8.71
CA SER A 101 3.89 1.28 8.69
C SER A 101 3.89 0.25 7.56
N GLU A 102 2.76 -0.41 7.31
CA GLU A 102 2.59 -1.30 6.16
C GLU A 102 2.74 -0.53 4.83
N ALA A 103 2.14 0.66 4.72
CA ALA A 103 2.24 1.51 3.55
C ALA A 103 3.68 1.97 3.26
N GLN A 104 4.53 2.18 4.27
CA GLN A 104 5.95 2.50 4.07
C GLN A 104 6.71 1.40 3.32
N MET A 105 6.25 0.15 3.40
CA MET A 105 6.88 -0.99 2.72
C MET A 105 6.35 -1.20 1.29
N ILE A 106 5.15 -0.69 0.98
CA ILE A 106 4.41 -1.01 -0.25
C ILE A 106 4.28 0.20 -1.18
N ALA A 107 4.01 1.38 -0.63
CA ALA A 107 3.67 2.58 -1.39
C ALA A 107 4.93 3.22 -2.00
N PRO A 108 4.86 3.69 -3.25
CA PRO A 108 5.95 4.45 -3.86
C PRO A 108 6.02 5.87 -3.29
N GLY A 109 7.16 6.53 -3.47
CA GLY A 109 7.44 7.88 -2.96
C GLY A 109 6.33 8.93 -3.21
N PRO A 110 5.74 9.02 -4.42
CA PRO A 110 4.66 9.98 -4.71
C PRO A 110 3.39 9.77 -3.86
N VAL A 111 3.13 8.55 -3.39
CA VAL A 111 2.01 8.26 -2.47
C VAL A 111 2.45 8.44 -1.02
N LEU A 112 3.68 8.06 -0.70
CA LEU A 112 4.19 8.13 0.67
C LEU A 112 4.38 9.58 1.14
N ALA A 113 4.73 10.52 0.26
CA ALA A 113 4.89 11.93 0.60
C ALA A 113 3.60 12.55 1.20
N PRO A 114 2.43 12.52 0.54
CA PRO A 114 1.21 13.02 1.15
C PRO A 114 0.71 12.16 2.31
N ALA A 115 0.99 10.84 2.33
CA ALA A 115 0.68 10.00 3.49
C ALA A 115 1.47 10.42 4.74
N THR A 116 2.72 10.84 4.57
CA THR A 116 3.58 11.36 5.65
C THR A 116 3.00 12.67 6.21
N LEU A 117 2.50 13.56 5.34
CA LEU A 117 1.83 14.80 5.77
C LEU A 117 0.57 14.51 6.58
N VAL A 118 -0.25 13.55 6.14
CA VAL A 118 -1.43 13.09 6.90
C VAL A 118 -1.01 12.53 8.27
N HIS A 119 0.02 11.69 8.31
CA HIS A 119 0.53 11.10 9.54
C HIS A 119 0.97 12.16 10.57
N HIS A 120 1.76 13.14 10.11
CA HIS A 120 2.22 14.24 10.97
C HIS A 120 1.06 15.10 11.46
N ALA A 121 0.12 15.47 10.57
CA ALA A 121 -1.04 16.28 10.94
C ALA A 121 -1.91 15.57 11.99
N LEU A 122 -2.21 14.29 11.79
CA LEU A 122 -3.00 13.49 12.74
C LEU A 122 -2.31 13.36 14.10
N THR A 123 -1.00 13.09 14.09
CA THR A 123 -0.23 12.91 15.33
C THR A 123 -0.05 14.23 16.09
N ALA A 124 0.09 15.36 15.39
CA ALA A 124 0.15 16.67 15.99
C ALA A 124 -1.16 17.01 16.71
N VAL A 125 -2.31 16.83 16.04
CA VAL A 125 -3.64 17.06 16.66
C VAL A 125 -3.88 16.11 17.83
N TYR A 126 -3.50 14.83 17.70
CA TYR A 126 -3.56 13.89 18.83
C TYR A 126 -2.73 14.37 20.02
N GLY A 127 -1.49 14.80 19.81
CA GLY A 127 -0.62 15.33 20.87
C GLY A 127 -1.26 16.51 21.61
N GLN A 128 -1.80 17.47 20.84
CA GLN A 128 -2.54 18.61 21.39
C GLN A 128 -3.76 18.16 22.20
N VAL A 129 -4.57 17.23 21.67
CA VAL A 129 -5.72 16.66 22.39
C VAL A 129 -5.30 16.03 23.73
N LYS A 130 -4.22 15.24 23.75
CA LYS A 130 -3.73 14.61 24.99
C LYS A 130 -3.19 15.62 26.00
N ARG A 131 -2.59 16.74 25.55
CA ARG A 131 -2.17 17.84 26.43
C ARG A 131 -3.35 18.57 27.05
N LEU A 132 -4.37 18.89 26.24
CA LEU A 132 -5.62 19.49 26.71
C LEU A 132 -6.33 18.59 27.73
N GLU A 133 -6.40 17.28 27.46
CA GLU A 133 -6.98 16.27 28.35
C GLU A 133 -6.29 16.21 29.72
N ARG A 134 -4.99 16.54 29.79
CA ARG A 134 -4.19 16.57 31.03
C ARG A 134 -4.22 17.93 31.73
N GLY A 135 -4.88 18.94 31.15
CA GLY A 135 -4.83 20.31 31.66
C GLY A 135 -3.46 20.98 31.51
N MET A 136 -2.64 20.52 30.57
CA MET A 136 -1.29 21.06 30.30
C MET A 136 -1.13 21.50 28.83
N PRO A 137 -1.94 22.45 28.33
CA PRO A 137 -1.80 22.97 26.98
C PRO A 137 -0.46 23.72 26.80
N GLU A 138 0.14 23.60 25.61
CA GLU A 138 1.23 24.49 25.19
C GLU A 138 0.69 25.89 24.83
N ALA A 139 1.60 26.86 24.66
CA ALA A 139 1.22 28.23 24.31
C ALA A 139 0.41 28.27 23.00
N GLY A 140 -0.79 28.85 23.06
CA GLY A 140 -1.71 28.93 21.92
C GLY A 140 -2.62 27.71 21.73
N GLU A 141 -2.42 26.64 22.51
CA GLU A 141 -3.28 25.47 22.43
C GLU A 141 -4.58 25.66 23.22
N SER A 142 -5.68 25.33 22.56
CA SER A 142 -7.04 25.42 23.09
C SER A 142 -7.90 24.35 22.43
N ALA A 143 -9.10 24.12 22.97
CA ALA A 143 -10.06 23.23 22.32
C ALA A 143 -10.44 23.74 20.91
N GLU A 144 -10.44 25.06 20.70
CA GLU A 144 -10.75 25.71 19.42
C GLU A 144 -9.64 25.47 18.40
N SER A 145 -8.39 25.79 18.73
CA SER A 145 -7.24 25.54 17.84
C SER A 145 -7.07 24.05 17.50
N ALA A 146 -7.37 23.15 18.44
CA ALA A 146 -7.35 21.71 18.16
C ALA A 146 -8.42 21.29 17.13
N ALA A 147 -9.61 21.90 17.18
CA ALA A 147 -10.66 21.65 16.19
C ALA A 147 -10.33 22.26 14.83
N GLU A 148 -9.73 23.45 14.79
CA GLU A 148 -9.22 24.06 13.55
C GLU A 148 -8.15 23.18 12.90
N ALA A 149 -7.18 22.72 13.70
CA ALA A 149 -6.13 21.83 13.24
C ALA A 149 -6.70 20.48 12.76
N GLN A 150 -7.69 19.91 13.46
CA GLN A 150 -8.39 18.71 13.02
C GLN A 150 -9.11 18.93 11.69
N GLN A 151 -9.77 20.07 11.50
CA GLN A 151 -10.46 20.40 10.25
C GLN A 151 -9.46 20.59 9.09
N ALA A 152 -8.27 21.12 9.36
CA ALA A 152 -7.22 21.27 8.36
C ALA A 152 -6.73 19.93 7.77
N ILE A 153 -6.92 18.81 8.47
CA ILE A 153 -6.52 17.45 8.02
C ILE A 153 -7.24 17.02 6.73
N TRP A 154 -8.43 17.57 6.43
CA TRP A 154 -9.18 17.19 5.24
C TRP A 154 -8.45 17.48 3.92
N VAL A 155 -7.59 18.51 3.89
CA VAL A 155 -6.79 18.86 2.71
C VAL A 155 -5.75 17.77 2.42
N PRO A 156 -4.80 17.44 3.32
CA PRO A 156 -3.82 16.39 3.07
C PRO A 156 -4.47 15.01 2.88
N LEU A 157 -5.62 14.71 3.52
CA LEU A 157 -6.37 13.48 3.25
C LEU A 157 -6.84 13.39 1.79
N ARG A 158 -7.29 14.50 1.21
CA ARG A 158 -7.73 14.55 -0.19
C ARG A 158 -6.54 14.37 -1.14
N GLU A 159 -5.40 14.99 -0.83
CA GLU A 159 -4.16 14.87 -1.60
C GLU A 159 -3.61 13.45 -1.57
N MET A 160 -3.54 12.83 -0.39
CA MET A 160 -3.14 11.44 -0.22
C MET A 160 -4.01 10.50 -1.06
N ARG A 161 -5.34 10.66 -0.98
CA ARG A 161 -6.27 9.86 -1.79
C ARG A 161 -6.09 10.10 -3.29
N ALA A 162 -5.83 11.33 -3.72
CA ALA A 162 -5.59 11.64 -5.13
C ALA A 162 -4.30 10.96 -5.63
N ALA A 163 -3.22 11.01 -4.86
CA ALA A 163 -1.98 10.32 -5.18
C ALA A 163 -2.16 8.80 -5.27
N MET A 164 -2.87 8.19 -4.31
CA MET A 164 -3.21 6.76 -4.35
C MET A 164 -3.99 6.38 -5.61
N ARG A 165 -4.98 7.19 -6.02
CA ARG A 165 -5.77 6.94 -7.23
C ARG A 165 -4.94 7.07 -8.50
N ALA A 166 -4.08 8.08 -8.56
CA ALA A 166 -3.17 8.27 -9.67
C ALA A 166 -2.20 7.08 -9.82
N ASP A 167 -1.62 6.60 -8.72
CA ASP A 167 -0.76 5.40 -8.71
C ASP A 167 -1.50 4.14 -9.17
N LEU A 168 -2.79 4.02 -8.83
CA LEU A 168 -3.63 2.91 -9.29
C LEU A 168 -4.17 3.07 -10.72
N GLY A 169 -3.90 4.20 -11.39
CA GLY A 169 -4.40 4.49 -12.74
C GLY A 169 -5.90 4.83 -12.80
N VAL A 170 -6.48 5.30 -11.69
CA VAL A 170 -7.91 5.67 -11.54
C VAL A 170 -8.07 7.20 -11.48
N GLY A 171 -7.13 7.94 -12.06
CA GLY A 171 -7.05 9.41 -12.07
C GLY A 171 -8.06 10.06 -12.99
#